data_AF-A0A7S0V719-F1
#
_entry.id   AF-A0A7S0V719-F1
#
_cell.length_a   1.000
_cell.length_b   1.000
_cell.length_c   1.000
_cell.angle_alpha   90.00
_cell.angle_beta   90.00
_cell.angle_gamma   90.00
#
_symmetry.space_group_name_H-M   'P 1'
#
loop_
_entity.id
_entity.type
_entity.pdbx_description
1 polymer ?
#
loop_
_entity_poly.entity_id
_entity_poly.type
_entity_poly.pdbx_seq_one_letter_code
_entity_poly.pdbx_strand_id
1 'polypeptide(L)'
;PPPPSPPPPPPPKRCVSLYAGQVGLRNLGNTCYMNSCLQCLVHCEPLVHYFLSQRFRNHLTRNPRSKSHGQLAEAFSDLIEEIWGGGKWIVNDDVSLPRTLLGGGGGHQLGGGHQLGGGGGGGGGGG
;
A
#
# COMPACT_ATOMS: atom_id res chain seq x y z
N PRO A 1 16.58 -18.48 41.67
CA PRO A 1 16.65 -17.57 40.49
C PRO A 1 15.33 -16.80 40.40
N PRO A 2 15.33 -15.51 40.05
CA PRO A 2 14.07 -14.82 39.80
C PRO A 2 13.33 -15.48 38.62
N PRO A 3 11.99 -15.48 38.62
CA PRO A 3 11.21 -15.99 37.50
C PRO A 3 11.53 -15.18 36.23
N PRO A 4 11.48 -15.82 35.04
CA PRO A 4 11.67 -15.12 33.79
C PRO A 4 10.63 -14.01 33.63
N SER A 5 11.07 -12.86 33.10
CA SER A 5 10.20 -11.73 32.79
C SER A 5 9.08 -12.17 31.83
N PRO A 6 7.83 -11.68 32.01
CA PRO A 6 6.77 -11.95 31.05
C PRO A 6 7.14 -11.39 29.67
N PRO A 7 6.69 -12.04 28.57
CA PRO A 7 6.91 -11.53 27.23
C PRO A 7 6.25 -10.15 27.04
N PRO A 8 6.80 -9.30 26.15
CA PRO A 8 6.19 -8.02 25.84
C PRO A 8 4.77 -8.21 25.28
N PRO A 9 3.84 -7.28 25.56
CA PRO A 9 2.49 -7.36 25.03
C PRO A 9 2.52 -7.36 23.49
N PRO A 10 1.58 -8.05 22.83
CA PRO A 10 1.49 -8.03 21.38
C PRO A 10 1.30 -6.58 20.90
N PRO A 11 1.84 -6.23 19.72
CA PRO A 11 1.61 -4.90 19.14
C PRO A 11 0.10 -4.65 19.04
N PRO A 12 -0.38 -3.42 19.28
CA PRO A 12 -1.79 -3.11 19.14
C PRO A 12 -2.23 -3.56 17.74
N LYS A 13 -3.29 -4.37 17.67
CA LYS A 13 -3.92 -4.73 16.40
C LYS A 13 -4.19 -3.41 15.70
N ARG A 14 -3.59 -3.19 14.52
CA ARG A 14 -3.78 -1.97 13.71
C ARG A 14 -5.27 -1.63 13.78
N CYS A 15 -5.61 -0.57 14.49
CA CYS A 15 -6.98 -0.11 14.53
C CYS A 15 -7.25 0.36 13.11
N VAL A 16 -8.08 -0.38 12.37
CA VAL A 16 -8.75 0.18 11.21
C VAL A 16 -9.41 1.43 11.75
N SER A 17 -8.99 2.60 11.28
CA SER A 17 -9.62 3.85 11.69
C SER A 17 -11.13 3.65 11.54
N LEU A 18 -11.92 3.89 12.59
CA LEU A 18 -13.39 3.77 12.50
C LEU A 18 -13.97 4.70 11.41
N TYR A 19 -13.16 5.64 10.94
CA TYR A 19 -13.43 6.58 9.85
C TYR A 19 -12.76 6.18 8.53
N ALA A 20 -12.17 4.98 8.40
CA ALA A 20 -11.62 4.50 7.13
C ALA A 20 -12.74 4.42 6.09
N GLY A 21 -12.48 4.91 4.88
CA GLY A 21 -13.52 5.05 3.86
C GLY A 21 -14.35 6.33 3.97
N GLN A 22 -14.37 7.03 5.12
CA GLN A 22 -15.13 8.28 5.30
C GLN A 22 -14.28 9.50 4.95
N VAL A 23 -13.93 9.64 3.68
CA VAL A 23 -13.00 10.66 3.17
C VAL A 23 -13.62 11.43 2.00
N GLY A 24 -13.59 12.76 2.05
CA GLY A 24 -14.07 13.61 0.97
C GLY A 24 -13.10 13.69 -0.21
N LEU A 25 -13.61 13.93 -1.42
CA LEU A 25 -12.78 14.28 -2.58
C LEU A 25 -12.83 15.80 -2.79
N ARG A 26 -11.66 16.42 -2.95
CA ARG A 26 -11.58 17.83 -3.33
C ARG A 26 -12.18 18.00 -4.73
N ASN A 27 -12.91 19.09 -4.95
CA ASN A 27 -13.38 19.46 -6.29
C ASN A 27 -12.39 20.46 -6.88
N LEU A 28 -11.83 20.16 -8.06
CA LEU A 28 -10.85 21.00 -8.75
C LEU A 28 -11.50 21.88 -9.84
N GLY A 29 -12.84 21.90 -9.89
CA GLY A 29 -13.64 22.61 -10.90
C GLY A 29 -14.15 21.66 -11.97
N ASN A 30 -15.47 21.56 -12.14
CA ASN A 30 -16.14 20.59 -13.03
C ASN A 30 -15.86 19.10 -12.75
N THR A 31 -15.17 18.75 -11.66
CA THR A 31 -14.89 17.34 -11.31
C THR A 31 -15.92 16.71 -10.37
N CYS A 32 -16.95 17.44 -9.95
CA CYS A 32 -17.99 16.90 -9.04
C CYS A 32 -18.72 15.67 -9.61
N TYR A 33 -18.92 15.61 -10.93
CA TYR A 33 -19.45 14.43 -11.60
C TYR A 33 -18.55 13.22 -11.33
N MET A 34 -17.25 13.35 -11.59
CA MET A 34 -16.27 12.30 -11.33
C MET A 34 -16.19 11.94 -9.86
N ASN A 35 -16.19 12.93 -8.96
CA ASN A 35 -16.14 12.70 -7.51
C ASN A 35 -17.33 11.86 -7.04
N SER A 36 -18.54 12.15 -7.53
CA SER A 36 -19.73 11.37 -7.18
C SER A 36 -19.63 9.92 -7.68
N CYS A 37 -19.12 9.70 -8.88
CA CYS A 37 -18.89 8.35 -9.41
C CYS A 37 -17.80 7.60 -8.65
N LEU A 38 -16.68 8.27 -8.34
CA LEU A 38 -15.57 7.67 -7.60
C LEU A 38 -16.01 7.26 -6.20
N GLN A 39 -16.75 8.11 -5.49
CA GLN A 39 -17.32 7.78 -4.18
C GLN A 39 -18.20 6.53 -4.25
N CYS A 40 -19.05 6.38 -5.27
CA CYS A 40 -19.82 5.14 -5.45
C CYS A 40 -18.92 3.91 -5.61
N LEU A 41 -17.88 4.01 -6.45
CA LEU A 41 -16.99 2.89 -6.76
C LEU A 41 -16.10 2.47 -5.58
N VAL A 42 -15.54 3.43 -4.85
CA VAL A 42 -14.66 3.17 -3.68
C VAL A 42 -15.43 2.67 -2.46
N HIS A 43 -16.75 2.59 -2.53
CA HIS A 43 -17.63 1.97 -1.54
C HIS A 43 -18.26 0.66 -2.02
N CYS A 44 -18.01 0.22 -3.24
CA CYS A 44 -18.40 -1.12 -3.69
C CYS A 44 -17.46 -2.18 -3.08
N GLU A 45 -17.87 -2.80 -1.98
CA GLU A 45 -17.07 -3.74 -1.17
C GLU A 45 -16.28 -4.78 -2.01
N PRO A 46 -16.87 -5.49 -2.99
CA PRO A 46 -16.12 -6.48 -3.78
C PRO A 46 -15.00 -5.85 -4.63
N LEU A 47 -15.24 -4.64 -5.14
CA LEU A 47 -14.27 -3.90 -5.94
C LEU A 47 -13.11 -3.41 -5.05
N VAL A 48 -13.44 -2.85 -3.89
CA VAL A 48 -12.45 -2.37 -2.92
C VAL A 48 -11.53 -3.50 -2.49
N HIS A 49 -12.08 -4.66 -2.09
CA HIS A 49 -11.28 -5.82 -1.72
C HIS A 49 -10.38 -6.33 -2.85
N TYR A 50 -10.86 -6.25 -4.09
CA TYR A 50 -10.07 -6.65 -5.25
C TYR A 50 -8.82 -5.77 -5.45
N PHE A 51 -8.96 -4.45 -5.29
CA PHE A 51 -7.85 -3.51 -5.39
C PHE A 51 -6.92 -3.57 -4.17
N LEU A 52 -7.47 -3.61 -2.94
CA LEU A 52 -6.66 -3.74 -1.72
C LEU A 52 -5.85 -5.04 -1.66
N SER A 53 -6.36 -6.13 -2.27
CA SER A 53 -5.62 -7.39 -2.39
C SER A 53 -4.62 -7.42 -3.55
N GLN A 54 -4.48 -6.32 -4.29
CA GLN A 54 -3.55 -6.16 -5.42
C GLN A 54 -3.76 -7.15 -6.57
N ARG A 55 -4.92 -7.84 -6.61
CA ARG A 55 -5.22 -8.88 -7.62
C ARG A 55 -5.37 -8.32 -9.03
N PHE A 56 -5.64 -7.01 -9.17
CA PHE A 56 -5.76 -6.33 -10.46
C PHE A 56 -4.47 -6.34 -11.28
N ARG A 57 -3.30 -6.36 -10.64
CA ARG A 57 -2.01 -6.38 -11.34
C ARG A 57 -1.82 -7.61 -12.23
N ASN A 58 -2.36 -8.75 -11.81
CA ASN A 58 -2.36 -9.99 -12.60
C ASN A 58 -3.14 -9.86 -13.91
N HIS A 59 -4.08 -8.91 -14.00
CA HIS A 59 -4.89 -8.66 -15.18
C HIS A 59 -4.32 -7.53 -16.05
N LEU A 60 -3.48 -6.65 -15.49
CA LEU A 60 -2.81 -5.60 -16.26
C LEU A 60 -1.84 -6.17 -17.29
N THR A 61 -1.03 -7.14 -16.89
CA THR A 61 -0.08 -7.82 -17.78
C THR A 61 -0.77 -8.69 -18.84
N ARG A 62 -2.05 -9.04 -18.65
CA ARG A 62 -2.83 -9.91 -19.54
C ARG A 62 -3.61 -9.17 -20.62
N ASN A 63 -3.68 -7.84 -20.59
CA ASN A 63 -4.42 -7.08 -21.59
C ASN A 63 -3.53 -6.09 -22.38
N PRO A 64 -2.77 -6.57 -23.38
CA PRO A 64 -1.91 -5.73 -24.20
C PRO A 64 -2.67 -4.73 -25.09
N ARG A 65 -4.00 -4.86 -25.19
CA ARG A 65 -4.86 -3.95 -25.96
C ARG A 65 -5.42 -2.78 -25.14
N SER A 66 -5.08 -2.70 -23.85
CA SER A 66 -5.52 -1.60 -23.01
C SER A 66 -4.85 -0.29 -23.44
N LYS A 67 -5.65 0.70 -23.87
CA LYS A 67 -5.15 2.03 -24.28
C LYS A 67 -4.47 2.80 -23.15
N SER A 68 -4.86 2.53 -21.90
CA SER A 68 -4.29 3.19 -20.72
C SER A 68 -3.09 2.44 -20.13
N HIS A 69 -2.72 1.28 -20.70
CA HIS A 69 -1.60 0.45 -20.22
C HIS A 69 -1.64 0.16 -18.71
N GLY A 70 -2.84 0.12 -18.11
CA GLY A 70 -3.03 -0.12 -16.68
C GLY A 70 -2.87 1.10 -15.78
N GLN A 71 -2.47 2.26 -16.30
CA GLN A 71 -2.29 3.49 -15.51
C GLN A 71 -3.54 3.89 -14.73
N LEU A 72 -4.73 3.74 -15.35
CA LEU A 72 -6.01 4.01 -14.68
C LEU A 72 -6.24 3.08 -13.48
N ALA A 73 -5.91 1.80 -13.61
CA ALA A 73 -6.11 0.84 -12.53
C ALA A 73 -5.12 1.07 -11.38
N GLU A 74 -3.87 1.41 -11.70
CA GLU A 74 -2.87 1.77 -10.70
C GLU A 74 -3.29 3.04 -9.95
N ALA A 75 -3.69 4.11 -10.66
CA ALA A 75 -4.13 5.34 -10.01
C ALA A 75 -5.42 5.15 -9.19
N PHE A 76 -6.33 4.27 -9.62
CA PHE A 76 -7.51 3.92 -8.83
C PHE A 76 -7.15 3.08 -7.59
N SER A 77 -6.13 2.21 -7.68
CA SER A 77 -5.58 1.49 -6.52
C SER A 77 -5.00 2.47 -5.50
N ASP A 78 -4.19 3.43 -5.96
CA ASP A 78 -3.62 4.48 -5.11
C ASP A 78 -4.74 5.24 -4.38
N LEU A 79 -5.80 5.63 -5.09
CA LEU A 79 -6.97 6.30 -4.50
C LEU A 79 -7.65 5.45 -3.41
N ILE A 80 -7.86 4.15 -3.67
CA ILE A 80 -8.46 3.24 -2.69
C ILE A 80 -7.57 3.13 -1.44
N GLU A 81 -6.25 3.02 -1.61
CA GLU A 81 -5.31 2.99 -0.49
C GLU A 81 -5.33 4.30 0.32
N GLU A 82 -5.48 5.46 -0.33
CA GLU A 82 -5.58 6.74 0.39
C GLU A 82 -6.88 6.87 1.18
N ILE A 83 -8.00 6.41 0.62
CA ILE A 83 -9.33 6.51 1.25
C ILE A 83 -9.47 5.48 2.39
N TRP A 84 -9.00 4.26 2.19
CA TRP A 84 -9.14 3.16 3.15
C TRP A 84 -7.93 2.96 4.08
N GLY A 85 -6.79 3.59 3.77
CA GLY A 85 -5.57 3.56 4.60
C GLY A 85 -5.69 4.33 5.92
N GLY A 86 -6.69 5.22 6.03
CA GLY A 86 -6.92 6.05 7.20
C GLY A 86 -5.94 7.23 7.33
N GLY A 87 -6.25 8.17 8.23
CA GLY A 87 -5.39 9.32 8.52
C GLY A 87 -5.57 10.55 7.63
N LYS A 88 -6.53 10.53 6.69
CA LYS A 88 -6.92 11.68 5.86
C LYS A 88 -8.44 11.89 5.93
N TRP A 89 -8.89 13.14 5.87
CA TRP A 89 -10.31 13.52 5.85
C TRP A 89 -10.77 14.00 4.46
N ILE A 90 -9.83 14.49 3.65
CA ILE A 90 -10.04 14.91 2.26
C ILE A 90 -8.83 14.45 1.44
N VAL A 91 -9.06 13.85 0.26
CA VAL A 91 -8.02 13.50 -0.71
C VAL A 91 -8.19 14.32 -1.99
N ASN A 92 -7.09 14.55 -2.70
CA ASN A 92 -7.11 15.21 -4.00
C ASN A 92 -7.42 14.18 -5.08
N ASP A 93 -8.27 14.53 -6.04
CA ASP A 93 -8.58 13.72 -7.22
C ASP A 93 -7.53 13.88 -8.34
N ASP A 94 -6.30 14.30 -8.02
CA ASP A 94 -5.22 14.35 -9.00
C ASP A 94 -4.72 12.93 -9.30
N VAL A 95 -5.43 12.26 -10.21
CA VAL A 95 -5.14 10.92 -10.74
C VAL A 95 -3.87 10.94 -11.62
N SER A 96 -3.22 12.09 -11.84
CA SER A 96 -2.15 12.24 -12.84
C SER A 96 -0.75 11.94 -12.31
N LEU A 97 -0.57 11.72 -11.02
CA LEU A 97 0.73 11.36 -10.44
C LEU A 97 0.64 10.06 -9.63
N PRO A 98 0.90 8.90 -10.26
CA PRO A 98 1.11 7.65 -9.54
C PRO A 98 2.20 7.85 -8.48
N ARG A 99 1.99 7.36 -7.26
CA ARG A 99 3.04 7.37 -6.20
C ARG A 99 4.32 6.65 -6.66
N THR A 100 4.23 5.80 -7.67
CA THR A 100 5.34 5.11 -8.34
C THR A 100 6.35 6.06 -8.99
N LEU A 101 5.95 7.28 -9.39
CA LEU A 101 6.86 8.27 -9.98
C LEU A 101 7.57 9.16 -8.95
N LEU A 102 7.17 9.09 -7.67
CA LEU A 102 7.71 9.92 -6.57
C LEU A 102 8.52 9.12 -5.53
N GLY A 103 9.04 7.93 -5.85
CA GLY A 103 10.12 7.32 -5.07
C GLY A 103 9.77 6.89 -3.64
N GLY A 104 8.58 6.31 -3.41
CA GLY A 104 8.18 5.76 -2.12
C GLY A 104 8.58 4.29 -1.94
N GLY A 105 9.86 4.02 -1.68
CA GLY A 105 10.33 2.71 -1.22
C GLY A 105 9.79 2.39 0.19
N GLY A 106 8.70 1.62 0.27
CA GLY A 106 8.21 1.03 1.52
C GLY A 106 8.69 -0.42 1.63
N GLY A 107 9.76 -0.63 2.39
CA GLY A 107 10.45 -1.92 2.55
C GLY A 107 9.54 -3.08 2.94
N HIS A 108 9.54 -4.10 2.08
CA HIS A 108 9.06 -5.43 2.39
C HIS A 108 10.15 -6.12 3.22
N GLN A 109 10.17 -5.93 4.54
CA GLN A 109 11.00 -6.76 5.42
C GLN A 109 10.33 -8.14 5.54
N LEU A 110 10.57 -8.99 4.54
CA LEU A 110 10.33 -10.42 4.66
C LEU A 110 11.39 -10.99 5.61
N GLY A 111 10.92 -11.48 6.75
CA GLY A 111 11.73 -12.27 7.67
C GLY A 111 11.97 -13.68 7.13
N GLY A 112 13.19 -14.16 7.36
CA GLY A 112 13.67 -15.54 7.22
C GLY A 112 15.20 -15.48 7.29
N GLY A 113 15.94 -16.11 8.18
CA GLY A 113 15.71 -17.30 8.99
C GLY A 113 16.74 -18.36 8.60
N HIS A 114 17.63 -18.71 9.54
CA HIS A 114 18.59 -19.85 9.55
C HIS A 114 19.86 -19.75 8.66
N GLN A 115 21.04 -20.31 8.97
CA GLN A 115 21.67 -20.93 10.15
C GLN A 115 23.13 -21.30 9.71
N LEU A 116 24.07 -21.43 10.66
CA LEU A 116 25.38 -22.14 10.61
C LEU A 116 26.63 -21.45 10.03
N GLY A 117 27.62 -21.27 10.91
CA GLY A 117 28.79 -22.15 10.90
C GLY A 117 30.08 -21.64 10.24
N GLY A 118 31.12 -21.42 11.07
CA GLY A 118 32.45 -21.94 10.79
C GLY A 118 33.51 -20.99 10.20
N GLY A 119 34.52 -20.67 11.01
CA GLY A 119 35.91 -20.98 10.68
C GLY A 119 36.73 -19.97 9.84
N GLY A 120 37.84 -19.51 10.42
CA GLY A 120 39.15 -19.56 9.76
C GLY A 120 39.74 -18.27 9.20
N GLY A 121 40.77 -17.76 9.89
CA GLY A 121 42.14 -17.75 9.34
C GLY A 121 42.65 -16.56 8.52
N GLY A 122 43.80 -16.01 8.96
CA GLY A 122 44.83 -15.33 8.15
C GLY A 122 44.53 -13.87 7.82
N GLY A 123 45.44 -12.90 7.95
CA GLY A 123 46.91 -12.94 7.90
C GLY A 123 47.39 -11.97 6.82
N GLY A 124 48.37 -11.12 7.15
CA GLY A 124 49.07 -10.20 6.23
C GLY A 124 48.80 -8.72 6.55
N GLY A 125 49.74 -7.89 7.00
CA GLY A 125 51.19 -7.99 6.96
C GLY A 125 51.75 -7.35 5.68
N GLY A 126 52.49 -6.24 5.85
CA GLY A 126 53.15 -5.47 4.79
C GLY A 126 52.72 -4.00 4.91
N GLY A 127 53.57 -3.05 5.31
CA GLY A 127 55.00 -2.95 5.07
C GLY A 127 55.21 -1.71 4.22
#